data_AF-B2J7D6-F1
#
_entry.id   AF-B2J7D6-F1
#
_cell.length_a   1.000
_cell.length_b   1.000
_cell.length_c   1.000
_cell.angle_alpha   90.00
_cell.angle_beta   90.00
_cell.angle_gamma   90.00
#
_symmetry.space_group_name_H-M   'P 1'
#
loop_
_entity.id
_entity.type
_entity.pdbx_description
1 polymer ?
#
loop_
_entity_poly.entity_id
_entity_poly.type
_entity_poly.pdbx_seq_one_letter_code
_entity_poly.pdbx_strand_id
1 'polypeptide(L)'
;MMNNGKVLHLSLIGIAIFTIVSGLLQMVLPSLVLYIVSAEVTPTSQHFFAIIGMFMLLFNGALLQALISPQPQPIVLIWAGLQKFGASITVCLAVIRLIFSPFALLIAGFDLLSGVLIFWYLFRLRTFTPGYTYEQPTA
;
A
#
# COMPACT_ATOMS: atom_id res chain seq x y z
N MET A 1 14.30 -15.12 20.12
CA MET A 1 14.48 -14.98 18.66
C MET A 1 13.11 -14.91 18.00
N MET A 2 12.74 -13.75 17.45
CA MET A 2 11.44 -13.56 16.80
C MET A 2 11.46 -14.29 15.45
N ASN A 3 10.48 -15.17 15.19
CA ASN A 3 10.41 -15.93 13.94
C ASN A 3 10.27 -14.94 12.76
N ASN A 4 11.09 -15.07 11.72
CA ASN A 4 11.13 -14.17 10.55
C ASN A 4 9.75 -13.94 9.91
N GLY A 5 8.86 -14.94 9.96
CA GLY A 5 7.48 -14.81 9.49
C GLY A 5 6.61 -13.86 10.33
N LYS A 6 6.77 -13.88 11.66
CA LYS A 6 6.07 -12.96 12.57
C LYS A 6 6.56 -11.52 12.39
N VAL A 7 7.86 -11.34 12.18
CA VAL A 7 8.45 -10.01 11.91
C VAL A 7 7.87 -9.41 10.64
N LEU A 8 7.89 -10.16 9.53
CA LEU A 8 7.33 -9.71 8.26
C LEU A 8 5.84 -9.33 8.38
N HIS A 9 5.06 -10.16 9.05
CA HIS A 9 3.64 -9.92 9.26
C HIS A 9 3.39 -8.62 10.06
N LEU A 10 4.10 -8.43 11.17
CA LEU A 10 4.01 -7.21 11.99
C LEU A 10 4.48 -5.97 11.22
N SER A 11 5.54 -6.08 10.42
CA SER A 11 6.00 -4.99 9.55
C SER A 11 4.92 -4.57 8.56
N LEU A 12 4.23 -5.53 7.94
CA LEU A 12 3.14 -5.23 7.00
C LEU A 12 1.94 -4.57 7.69
N ILE A 13 1.60 -4.99 8.91
CA ILE A 13 0.57 -4.32 9.72
C ILE A 13 0.99 -2.87 10.01
N GLY A 14 2.24 -2.65 10.42
CA GLY A 14 2.77 -1.31 10.66
C GLY A 14 2.73 -0.42 9.42
N ILE A 15 3.15 -0.95 8.26
CA ILE A 15 3.07 -0.26 6.97
C ILE A 15 1.63 0.09 6.61
N ALA A 16 0.68 -0.84 6.79
CA ALA A 16 -0.72 -0.62 6.49
C ALA A 16 -1.30 0.50 7.37
N ILE A 17 -1.08 0.44 8.69
CA ILE A 17 -1.54 1.47 9.63
C ILE A 17 -0.94 2.84 9.29
N PHE A 18 0.37 2.90 9.07
CA PHE A 18 1.05 4.14 8.69
C PHE A 18 0.47 4.73 7.40
N THR A 19 0.25 3.88 6.39
CA THR A 19 -0.31 4.31 5.10
C THR A 19 -1.78 4.73 5.20
N ILE A 20 -2.57 4.11 6.08
CA ILE A 20 -3.95 4.52 6.37
C ILE A 20 -3.96 5.92 6.98
N VAL A 21 -3.13 6.16 8.00
CA VAL A 21 -3.05 7.46 8.67
C VAL A 21 -2.57 8.55 7.72
N SER A 22 -1.52 8.28 6.93
CA SER A 22 -1.02 9.24 5.94
C SER A 22 -2.04 9.48 4.82
N GLY A 23 -2.72 8.44 4.34
CA GLY A 23 -3.78 8.53 3.35
C GLY A 23 -4.98 9.35 3.84
N LEU A 24 -5.39 9.15 5.10
CA LEU A 24 -6.44 9.94 5.74
C LEU A 24 -6.04 11.42 5.84
N LEU A 25 -4.83 11.69 6.30
CA LEU A 25 -4.31 13.04 6.41
C LEU A 25 -4.23 13.71 5.03
N GLN A 26 -3.77 13.00 4.01
CA GLN A 26 -3.71 13.51 2.64
C GLN A 26 -5.11 13.74 2.04
N MET A 27 -6.09 12.91 2.40
CA MET A 27 -7.47 13.05 1.96
C MET A 27 -8.12 14.32 2.53
N VAL A 28 -7.90 14.60 3.82
CA VAL A 28 -8.53 15.72 4.53
C VAL A 28 -7.74 17.02 4.39
N LEU A 29 -6.40 16.92 4.39
CA LEU A 29 -5.46 18.04 4.35
C LEU A 29 -4.41 17.84 3.22
N PRO A 30 -4.84 17.81 1.94
CA PRO A 30 -3.93 17.54 0.81
C PRO A 30 -2.82 18.58 0.68
N SER A 31 -3.09 19.84 1.05
CA SER A 31 -2.10 20.93 1.00
C SER A 31 -0.86 20.64 1.84
N LEU A 32 -1.01 19.99 3.01
CA LEU A 32 0.12 19.64 3.88
C LEU A 32 1.09 18.72 3.14
N VAL A 33 0.57 17.69 2.48
CA VAL A 33 1.40 16.73 1.73
C VAL A 33 2.00 17.39 0.50
N LEU A 34 1.24 18.22 -0.23
CA LEU A 34 1.74 18.99 -1.37
C LEU A 34 2.93 19.88 -0.99
N TYR A 35 2.89 20.53 0.18
CA TYR A 35 4.02 21.31 0.68
C TYR A 35 5.26 20.44 0.96
N ILE A 36 5.07 19.25 1.55
CA ILE A 36 6.18 18.32 1.81
C ILE A 36 6.85 17.87 0.51
N VAL A 37 6.08 17.55 -0.51
CA VAL A 37 6.64 17.14 -1.82
C VAL A 37 7.07 18.33 -2.69
N SER A 38 6.89 19.56 -2.20
CA SER A 38 7.13 20.82 -2.92
C SER A 38 6.43 20.87 -4.29
N ALA A 39 5.20 20.36 -4.34
CA ALA A 39 4.34 20.44 -5.52
C ALA A 39 3.61 21.79 -5.57
N GLU A 40 3.22 22.23 -6.76
CA GLU A 40 2.38 23.41 -6.93
C GLU A 40 1.01 23.19 -6.26
N VAL A 41 0.61 24.13 -5.39
CA VAL A 41 -0.65 24.04 -4.62
C VAL A 41 -1.76 24.77 -5.36
N THR A 42 -2.45 24.04 -6.24
CA THR A 42 -3.66 24.49 -6.95
C THR A 42 -4.90 23.73 -6.47
N PRO A 43 -6.13 24.25 -6.66
CA PRO A 43 -7.36 23.52 -6.31
C PRO A 43 -7.43 22.13 -6.96
N THR A 44 -6.98 22.02 -8.21
CA THR A 44 -6.90 20.76 -8.96
C THR A 44 -5.92 19.78 -8.31
N SER A 45 -4.70 20.23 -7.98
CA SER A 45 -3.70 19.39 -7.31
C SER A 45 -4.17 18.89 -5.95
N GLN A 46 -4.83 19.75 -5.17
CA GLN A 46 -5.40 19.38 -3.86
C GLN A 46 -6.47 18.30 -4.02
N HIS A 47 -7.36 18.46 -4.99
CA HIS A 47 -8.41 17.48 -5.25
C HIS A 47 -7.84 16.12 -5.68
N PHE A 48 -6.86 16.11 -6.60
CA PHE A 48 -6.21 14.85 -7.00
C PHE A 48 -5.42 14.20 -5.87
N PHE A 49 -4.71 14.97 -5.05
CA PHE A 49 -4.02 14.43 -3.88
C PHE A 49 -5.01 13.86 -2.86
N ALA A 50 -6.17 14.49 -2.67
CA ALA A 50 -7.20 13.95 -1.79
C ALA A 50 -7.74 12.60 -2.29
N ILE A 51 -7.95 12.46 -3.61
CA ILE A 51 -8.34 11.20 -4.26
C ILE A 51 -7.26 10.13 -4.06
N ILE A 52 -5.99 10.47 -4.26
CA ILE A 52 -4.86 9.56 -4.01
C ILE A 52 -4.85 9.12 -2.54
N GLY A 53 -5.06 10.04 -1.60
CA GLY A 53 -5.15 9.76 -0.17
C GLY A 53 -6.30 8.80 0.17
N MET A 54 -7.46 8.97 -0.47
CA MET A 54 -8.59 8.05 -0.35
C MET A 54 -8.22 6.64 -0.81
N PHE A 55 -7.57 6.49 -1.97
CA PHE A 55 -7.13 5.17 -2.43
C PHE A 55 -6.06 4.55 -1.52
N MET A 56 -5.10 5.34 -1.03
CA MET A 56 -4.13 4.88 -0.03
C MET A 56 -4.85 4.33 1.20
N LEU A 57 -5.85 5.06 1.72
CA LEU A 57 -6.64 4.62 2.86
C LEU A 57 -7.40 3.31 2.58
N LEU A 58 -8.10 3.22 1.45
CA LEU A 58 -8.93 2.05 1.12
C LEU A 58 -8.10 0.78 0.88
N PHE A 59 -7.06 0.85 0.05
CA PHE A 59 -6.23 -0.32 -0.25
C PHE A 59 -5.46 -0.81 0.98
N ASN A 60 -4.98 0.11 1.83
CA ASN A 60 -4.25 -0.28 3.04
C ASN A 60 -5.19 -0.68 4.18
N GLY A 61 -6.42 -0.16 4.22
CA GLY A 61 -7.49 -0.67 5.07
C GLY A 61 -7.85 -2.11 4.73
N ALA A 62 -8.02 -2.41 3.44
CA ALA A 62 -8.24 -3.76 2.95
C ALA A 62 -7.04 -4.68 3.26
N LEU A 63 -5.80 -4.20 3.05
CA LEU A 63 -4.60 -4.95 3.41
C LEU A 63 -4.55 -5.26 4.91
N LEU A 64 -4.84 -4.29 5.78
CA LEU A 64 -4.88 -4.49 7.22
C LEU A 64 -5.92 -5.54 7.61
N GLN A 65 -7.13 -5.47 7.04
CA GLN A 65 -8.17 -6.47 7.25
C GLN A 65 -7.71 -7.87 6.80
N ALA A 66 -7.08 -7.98 5.63
CA ALA A 66 -6.54 -9.24 5.12
C ALA A 66 -5.43 -9.81 6.00
N LEU A 67 -4.61 -8.96 6.63
CA LEU A 67 -3.54 -9.40 7.54
C LEU A 67 -4.08 -9.90 8.88
N ILE A 68 -5.07 -9.23 9.46
CA ILE A 68 -5.64 -9.65 10.76
C ILE A 68 -6.70 -10.75 10.64
N SER A 69 -7.14 -11.06 9.41
CA SER A 69 -8.14 -12.11 9.16
C SER A 69 -7.56 -13.51 9.40
N PRO A 70 -8.30 -14.43 10.02
CA PRO A 70 -7.87 -15.82 10.19
C PRO A 70 -7.68 -16.57 8.86
N GLN A 71 -8.46 -16.19 7.84
CA GLN A 71 -8.42 -16.80 6.51
C GLN A 71 -7.51 -15.98 5.57
N PRO A 72 -6.58 -16.62 4.84
CA PRO A 72 -5.75 -15.92 3.86
C PRO A 72 -6.58 -15.29 2.73
N GLN A 73 -6.36 -14.02 2.45
CA GLN A 73 -7.04 -13.28 1.37
C GLN A 73 -6.06 -12.83 0.26
N PRO A 74 -5.49 -13.78 -0.53
CA PRO A 74 -4.38 -13.48 -1.44
C PRO A 74 -4.70 -12.44 -2.52
N ILE A 75 -5.97 -12.34 -2.94
CA ILE A 75 -6.40 -11.34 -3.93
C ILE A 75 -6.22 -9.92 -3.41
N VAL A 76 -6.51 -9.66 -2.13
CA VAL A 76 -6.33 -8.34 -1.51
C VAL A 76 -4.85 -7.97 -1.49
N LEU A 77 -3.97 -8.92 -1.17
CA LEU A 77 -2.52 -8.70 -1.18
C LEU A 77 -2.00 -8.36 -2.58
N ILE A 78 -2.50 -9.03 -3.63
CA ILE A 78 -2.11 -8.73 -5.02
C ILE A 78 -2.45 -7.28 -5.36
N TRP A 79 -3.69 -6.87 -5.11
CA TRP A 79 -4.15 -5.52 -5.45
C TRP A 79 -3.47 -4.43 -4.60
N ALA A 80 -3.26 -4.69 -3.30
CA ALA A 80 -2.50 -3.78 -2.43
C ALA A 80 -1.03 -3.64 -2.90
N GLY A 81 -0.40 -4.76 -3.26
CA GLY A 81 0.96 -4.75 -3.82
C GLY A 81 1.04 -3.98 -5.13
N LEU A 82 0.10 -4.20 -6.05
CA LEU A 82 0.02 -3.46 -7.32
C LEU A 82 -0.19 -1.97 -7.11
N GLN A 83 -1.05 -1.57 -6.15
CA GLN A 83 -1.26 -0.16 -5.81
C GLN A 83 0.04 0.51 -5.34
N LYS A 84 0.83 -0.17 -4.51
CA LYS A 84 2.13 0.32 -4.03
C LYS A 84 3.15 0.50 -5.17
N PHE A 85 3.24 -0.48 -6.09
CA PHE A 85 4.10 -0.34 -7.28
C PHE A 85 3.63 0.79 -8.20
N GLY A 86 2.33 0.87 -8.47
CA GLY A 86 1.74 1.94 -9.28
C GLY A 86 2.05 3.31 -8.71
N ALA A 87 1.86 3.49 -7.39
CA ALA A 87 2.19 4.74 -6.69
C ALA A 87 3.67 5.10 -6.84
N SER A 88 4.58 4.16 -6.60
CA SER A 88 6.02 4.38 -6.75
C SER A 88 6.40 4.81 -8.18
N ILE A 89 5.89 4.12 -9.21
CA ILE A 89 6.14 4.46 -10.62
C ILE A 89 5.61 5.87 -10.93
N THR A 90 4.38 6.18 -10.55
CA THR A 90 3.78 7.50 -10.83
C THR A 90 4.53 8.63 -10.13
N VAL A 91 4.97 8.43 -8.89
CA VAL A 91 5.79 9.42 -8.16
C VAL A 91 7.15 9.61 -8.83
N CYS A 92 7.84 8.54 -9.22
CA CYS A 92 9.09 8.63 -9.98
C CYS A 92 8.90 9.41 -11.29
N LEU A 93 7.84 9.13 -12.04
CA LEU A 93 7.50 9.87 -13.27
C LEU A 93 7.22 11.34 -12.99
N ALA A 94 6.56 11.67 -11.89
CA ALA A 94 6.30 13.06 -11.49
C ALA A 94 7.61 13.81 -11.16
N VAL A 95 8.58 13.16 -10.52
CA VAL A 95 9.91 13.74 -10.25
C VAL A 95 10.70 13.94 -11.55
N ILE A 96 10.70 12.95 -12.45
CA ILE A 96 11.36 13.06 -13.77
C ILE A 96 10.78 14.22 -14.60
N ARG A 97 9.46 14.46 -14.47
CA ARG A 97 8.75 15.57 -15.12
C ARG A 97 8.86 16.90 -14.37
N LEU A 98 9.65 16.97 -13.30
CA LEU A 98 9.83 18.16 -12.45
C LEU A 98 8.54 18.68 -11.81
N ILE A 99 7.53 17.81 -11.65
CA ILE A 99 6.26 18.13 -10.98
C ILE A 99 6.44 18.07 -9.46
N PHE A 100 7.22 17.09 -8.97
CA PHE A 100 7.56 16.93 -7.56
C PHE A 100 9.06 17.10 -7.35
N SER A 101 9.44 17.51 -6.13
CA SER A 101 10.85 17.55 -5.74
C SER A 101 11.48 16.16 -5.62
N PRO A 102 12.81 16.04 -5.70
CA PRO A 102 13.52 14.78 -5.47
C PRO A 102 13.23 14.12 -4.11
N PHE A 103 12.78 14.88 -3.10
CA PHE A 103 12.36 14.33 -1.80
C PHE A 103 11.19 13.33 -1.94
N ALA A 104 10.33 13.49 -2.96
CA ALA A 104 9.25 12.54 -3.22
C ALA A 104 9.75 11.13 -3.57
N LEU A 105 11.02 10.95 -3.98
CA LEU A 105 11.62 9.64 -4.20
C LEU A 105 11.72 8.80 -2.92
N LEU A 106 11.79 9.43 -1.74
CA LEU A 106 11.74 8.70 -0.47
C LEU A 106 10.37 8.03 -0.26
N ILE A 107 9.30 8.72 -0.63
CA ILE A 107 7.93 8.19 -0.59
C ILE A 107 7.79 7.07 -1.63
N ALA A 108 8.29 7.29 -2.85
CA ALA A 108 8.31 6.26 -3.90
C ALA A 108 9.10 5.00 -3.49
N GLY A 109 10.23 5.18 -2.80
CA GLY A 109 11.05 4.09 -2.27
C GLY A 109 10.33 3.33 -1.15
N PHE A 110 9.66 4.04 -0.24
CA PHE A 110 8.82 3.43 0.79
C PHE A 110 7.71 2.56 0.17
N ASP A 111 7.00 3.08 -0.83
CA ASP A 111 5.94 2.33 -1.51
C ASP A 111 6.50 1.13 -2.27
N LEU A 112 7.63 1.28 -2.96
CA LEU A 112 8.31 0.18 -3.65
C LEU A 112 8.68 -0.96 -2.69
N LEU A 113 9.35 -0.63 -1.58
CA LEU A 113 9.74 -1.60 -0.56
C LEU A 113 8.51 -2.27 0.06
N SER A 114 7.46 -1.49 0.34
CA SER A 114 6.19 -2.02 0.85
C SER A 114 5.56 -3.02 -0.12
N GLY A 115 5.51 -2.69 -1.40
CA GLY A 115 5.03 -3.59 -2.46
C GLY A 115 5.83 -4.89 -2.51
N VAL A 116 7.16 -4.81 -2.48
CA VAL A 116 8.04 -6.00 -2.43
C VAL A 116 7.75 -6.87 -1.21
N LEU A 117 7.59 -6.29 -0.03
CA LEU A 117 7.27 -7.03 1.20
C LEU A 117 5.89 -7.70 1.13
N ILE A 118 4.89 -7.03 0.54
CA ILE A 118 3.55 -7.59 0.36
C ILE A 118 3.60 -8.82 -0.56
N PHE A 119 4.28 -8.72 -1.71
CA PHE A 119 4.42 -9.87 -2.61
C PHE A 119 5.25 -10.98 -1.99
N TRP A 120 6.32 -10.65 -1.26
CA TRP A 120 7.10 -11.67 -0.55
C TRP A 120 6.25 -12.44 0.47
N TYR A 121 5.39 -11.75 1.21
CA TYR A 121 4.44 -12.38 2.11
C TYR A 121 3.41 -13.24 1.35
N LEU A 122 2.88 -12.74 0.23
CA LEU A 122 1.97 -13.50 -0.64
C LEU A 122 2.62 -14.80 -1.16
N PHE A 123 3.88 -14.76 -1.60
CA PHE A 123 4.60 -15.95 -2.06
C PHE A 123 4.72 -16.98 -0.93
N ARG A 124 4.98 -16.55 0.31
CA ARG A 124 5.04 -17.45 1.48
C ARG A 124 3.68 -18.07 1.82
N LEU A 125 2.59 -17.34 1.65
CA LEU A 125 1.25 -17.88 1.86
C LEU A 125 0.91 -18.97 0.84
N ARG A 126 1.25 -18.76 -0.44
CA ARG A 126 0.99 -19.75 -1.51
C ARG A 126 1.76 -21.06 -1.33
N THR A 127 2.98 -21.00 -0.79
CA THR A 127 3.76 -22.20 -0.49
C THR A 127 3.19 -23.03 0.66
N PHE A 128 2.26 -22.48 1.45
CA PHE A 128 1.70 -23.11 2.64
C PHE A 128 0.30 -23.72 2.45
N THR A 129 -0.17 -23.87 1.21
CA THR A 129 -1.49 -24.46 0.92
C THR A 129 -1.36 -25.91 0.42
N PRO A 130 -1.29 -26.94 1.29
CA PRO A 130 -1.60 -28.30 0.89
C PRO A 130 -3.13 -28.45 0.72
N GLY A 131 -3.56 -28.80 -0.49
CA GLY A 131 -4.85 -29.44 -0.80
C GLY A 131 -6.13 -28.81 -0.23
N TYR A 132 -6.74 -27.87 -0.96
CA TYR A 132 -8.19 -27.68 -0.87
C TYR A 132 -8.87 -28.67 -1.83
N THR A 133 -9.28 -29.83 -1.32
CA THR A 133 -10.35 -30.61 -1.94
C THR A 133 -11.63 -29.80 -1.79
N TYR A 134 -12.16 -29.31 -2.91
CA TYR A 134 -13.52 -28.79 -2.96
C TYR A 134 -14.47 -29.98 -2.75
N GLU A 135 -14.89 -30.26 -1.52
CA GLU A 135 -16.10 -31.06 -1.32
C GLU A 135 -17.26 -30.25 -1.92
N GLN A 136 -17.78 -30.72 -3.05
CA GLN A 136 -18.97 -30.18 -3.65
C GLN A 136 -20.14 -30.32 -2.67
N PRO A 137 -21.01 -29.31 -2.52
CA PRO A 137 -22.25 -29.49 -1.79
C PRO A 137 -23.05 -30.59 -2.48
N THR A 138 -23.24 -31.73 -1.81
CA THR A 138 -24.20 -32.74 -2.25
C THR A 138 -25.59 -32.12 -2.21
N ALA A 139 -26.21 -31.99 -3.38
CA ALA A 139 -27.61 -31.62 -3.54
C ALA A 139 -28.54 -32.73 -3.03
#